data_AF-A0A4R1U8A4-F1
#
_entry.id   AF-A0A4R1U8A4-F1
#
_cell.length_a   1.000
_cell.length_b   1.000
_cell.length_c   1.000
_cell.angle_alpha   90.00
_cell.angle_beta   90.00
_cell.angle_gamma   90.00
#
_symmetry.space_group_name_H-M   'P 1'
#
loop_
_entity.id
_entity.type
_entity.pdbx_description
1 polymer ?
#
loop_
_entity_poly.entity_id
_entity_poly.type
_entity_poly.pdbx_seq_one_letter_code
_entity_poly.pdbx_strand_id
1 'polypeptide(L)'
;MNAEAMYRSARADFGKLVSAAEILSVGASGISSPTAQHYWASVLFTRLVVTAKSIQVLTPTLGPNTHVDFSAVASIVRNLAECYLFFFFLCIDDVPQDQKDARIILLNLHDDGSRAKLFAELGEKELDEETRALRNVVRTDLETKFAANTYLAALPEKRQRELLKGEKTPFVQDDVIDRTDLGKKDFRFFYRFLSNHTHTGPVAFYRMSEHGRGSGFRNEKDTFYMASALEFAATLMTRAIRDMSGLFPGAVERGRKMRSTEIRKPAKANVRQR
;
A
#
# COMPACT_ATOMS: atom_id res chain seq x y z
N MET A 1 -13.21 -4.26 -27.20
CA MET A 1 -11.75 -4.38 -27.30
C MET A 1 -11.38 -5.79 -26.82
N ASN A 2 -10.48 -6.52 -27.49
CA ASN A 2 -10.07 -7.86 -27.07
C ASN A 2 -9.33 -7.79 -25.71
N ALA A 3 -9.62 -8.69 -24.77
CA ALA A 3 -9.01 -8.76 -23.44
C ALA A 3 -7.47 -8.73 -23.48
N GLU A 4 -6.85 -9.34 -24.48
CA GLU A 4 -5.38 -9.34 -24.61
C GLU A 4 -4.81 -7.99 -25.02
N ALA A 5 -5.51 -7.26 -25.88
CA ALA A 5 -5.10 -5.92 -26.27
C ALA A 5 -5.19 -4.97 -25.07
N MET A 6 -6.28 -5.08 -24.28
CA MET A 6 -6.44 -4.37 -23.02
C MET A 6 -5.30 -4.71 -22.05
N TYR A 7 -5.03 -5.99 -21.83
CA TYR A 7 -3.95 -6.43 -20.93
C TYR A 7 -2.57 -5.91 -21.36
N ARG A 8 -2.23 -6.01 -22.65
CA ARG A 8 -0.95 -5.51 -23.16
C ARG A 8 -0.80 -4.01 -22.94
N SER A 9 -1.86 -3.23 -23.18
CA SER A 9 -1.86 -1.79 -22.93
C SER A 9 -1.69 -1.49 -21.45
N ALA A 10 -2.56 -2.05 -20.61
CA ALA A 10 -2.56 -1.84 -19.16
C ALA A 10 -1.20 -2.21 -18.53
N ARG A 11 -0.61 -3.34 -18.95
CA ARG A 11 0.72 -3.78 -18.49
C ARG A 11 1.82 -2.81 -18.91
N ALA A 12 1.80 -2.35 -20.17
CA ALA A 12 2.81 -1.40 -20.65
C ALA A 12 2.73 -0.07 -19.90
N ASP A 13 1.53 0.46 -19.70
CA ASP A 13 1.32 1.74 -19.02
C ASP A 13 1.63 1.65 -17.53
N PHE A 14 1.20 0.57 -16.87
CA PHE A 14 1.59 0.30 -15.48
C PHE A 14 3.11 0.18 -15.33
N GLY A 15 3.80 -0.49 -16.26
CA GLY A 15 5.26 -0.60 -16.23
C GLY A 15 5.99 0.75 -16.35
N LYS A 16 5.46 1.70 -17.13
CA LYS A 16 5.98 3.07 -17.20
C LYS A 16 5.81 3.79 -15.85
N LEU A 17 4.63 3.64 -15.21
CA LEU A 17 4.35 4.23 -13.90
C LEU A 17 5.27 3.66 -12.82
N VAL A 18 5.49 2.35 -12.79
CA VAL A 18 6.43 1.71 -11.85
C VAL A 18 7.83 2.29 -12.02
N SER A 19 8.30 2.44 -13.25
CA SER A 19 9.62 3.02 -13.54
C SER A 19 9.73 4.49 -13.10
N ALA A 20 8.66 5.26 -13.27
CA ALA A 20 8.61 6.66 -12.82
C ALA A 20 8.59 6.75 -11.28
N ALA A 21 7.81 5.90 -10.62
CA ALA A 21 7.72 5.84 -9.16
C ALA A 21 9.05 5.43 -8.53
N GLU A 22 9.78 4.48 -9.13
CA GLU A 22 11.11 4.08 -8.68
C GLU A 22 12.11 5.24 -8.73
N ILE A 23 12.15 5.97 -9.86
CA ILE A 23 12.99 7.16 -10.00
C ILE A 23 12.66 8.18 -8.89
N LEU A 24 11.37 8.44 -8.67
CA LEU A 24 10.92 9.38 -7.65
C LEU A 24 11.31 8.93 -6.24
N SER A 25 11.08 7.66 -5.90
CA SER A 25 11.41 7.06 -4.60
C SER A 25 12.91 7.15 -4.32
N VAL A 26 13.77 6.80 -5.28
CA VAL A 26 15.23 6.93 -5.16
C VAL A 26 15.64 8.39 -4.96
N GLY A 27 15.06 9.32 -5.72
CA GLY A 27 15.41 10.74 -5.61
C GLY A 27 14.88 11.46 -4.36
N ALA A 28 13.92 10.85 -3.66
CA ALA A 28 13.46 11.27 -2.34
C ALA A 28 14.31 10.67 -1.21
N SER A 29 15.11 9.63 -1.48
CA SER A 29 15.94 8.97 -0.48
C SER A 29 17.07 9.88 0.05
N GLY A 30 17.45 9.67 1.31
CA GLY A 30 18.54 10.41 1.97
C GLY A 30 18.21 11.86 2.32
N ILE A 31 16.98 12.32 2.07
CA ILE A 31 16.51 13.64 2.48
C ILE A 31 16.03 13.54 3.93
N SER A 32 16.56 14.38 4.81
CA SER A 32 16.05 14.49 6.18
C SER A 32 14.57 14.84 6.15
N SER A 33 13.75 14.11 6.91
CA SER A 33 12.30 14.34 6.95
C SER A 33 11.99 15.54 7.84
N PRO A 34 11.62 16.72 7.29
CA PRO A 34 11.38 17.91 8.11
C PRO A 34 10.13 17.79 9.00
N THR A 35 9.22 16.88 8.65
CA THR A 35 7.99 16.62 9.41
C THR A 35 7.68 15.12 9.41
N ALA A 36 6.84 14.66 10.37
CA ALA A 36 6.34 13.29 10.39
C ALA A 36 5.62 12.90 9.09
N GLN A 37 4.95 13.87 8.45
CA GLN A 37 4.31 13.71 7.14
C GLN A 37 5.33 13.27 6.07
N HIS A 38 6.49 13.91 5.99
CA HIS A 38 7.54 13.56 5.02
C HIS A 38 8.14 12.18 5.30
N TYR A 39 8.34 11.85 6.58
CA TYR A 39 8.83 10.54 6.97
C TYR A 39 7.88 9.43 6.52
N TRP A 40 6.60 9.52 6.91
CA TRP A 40 5.61 8.52 6.54
C TRP A 40 5.33 8.49 5.03
N ALA A 41 5.38 9.65 4.35
CA ALA A 41 5.25 9.70 2.90
C ALA A 41 6.35 8.87 2.23
N SER A 42 7.59 9.01 2.69
CA SER A 42 8.73 8.24 2.18
C SER A 42 8.57 6.74 2.42
N VAL A 43 8.17 6.34 3.63
CA VAL A 43 7.96 4.93 4.01
C VAL A 43 6.83 4.30 3.17
N LEU A 44 5.65 4.93 3.16
CA LEU A 44 4.46 4.40 2.48
C LEU A 44 4.60 4.46 0.96
N PHE A 45 5.19 5.52 0.41
CA PHE A 45 5.46 5.60 -1.02
C PHE A 45 6.46 4.52 -1.46
N THR A 46 7.52 4.27 -0.68
CA THR A 46 8.45 3.16 -0.95
C THR A 46 7.72 1.81 -0.93
N ARG A 47 6.81 1.61 0.03
CA ARG A 47 5.96 0.41 0.08
C ARG A 47 5.07 0.29 -1.17
N LEU A 48 4.46 1.38 -1.63
CA LEU A 48 3.70 1.43 -2.89
C LEU A 48 4.57 1.02 -4.08
N VAL A 49 5.78 1.57 -4.21
CA VAL A 49 6.70 1.23 -5.31
C VAL A 49 7.08 -0.25 -5.30
N VAL A 50 7.48 -0.79 -4.14
CA VAL A 50 7.86 -2.20 -4.02
C VAL A 50 6.69 -3.13 -4.33
N THR A 51 5.49 -2.83 -3.80
CA THR A 51 4.28 -3.59 -4.11
C THR A 51 3.94 -3.52 -5.61
N ALA A 52 4.09 -2.36 -6.24
CA ALA A 52 3.88 -2.19 -7.68
C ALA A 52 4.90 -2.98 -8.53
N LYS A 53 6.17 -3.06 -8.11
CA LYS A 53 7.17 -3.94 -8.73
C LYS A 53 6.76 -5.42 -8.63
N SER A 54 6.24 -5.87 -7.49
CA SER A 54 5.72 -7.24 -7.36
C SER A 54 4.54 -7.51 -8.30
N ILE A 55 3.60 -6.55 -8.46
CA ILE A 55 2.51 -6.65 -9.44
C ILE A 55 3.08 -6.77 -10.87
N GLN A 56 4.11 -5.98 -11.21
CA GLN A 56 4.76 -6.04 -12.51
C GLN A 56 5.42 -7.41 -12.79
N VAL A 57 5.98 -8.05 -11.76
CA VAL A 57 6.57 -9.40 -11.87
C VAL A 57 5.47 -10.47 -12.06
N LEU A 58 4.36 -10.36 -11.33
CA LEU A 58 3.22 -11.29 -11.44
C LEU A 58 2.37 -11.09 -12.69
N THR A 59 2.63 -10.04 -13.49
CA THR A 59 1.93 -9.75 -14.73
C THR A 59 2.84 -10.02 -15.92
N PRO A 60 2.94 -11.28 -16.39
CA PRO A 60 3.88 -11.66 -17.44
C PRO A 60 3.44 -11.17 -18.82
N THR A 61 4.37 -11.16 -19.77
CA THR A 61 4.00 -11.11 -21.20
C THR A 61 3.28 -12.41 -21.55
N LEU A 62 2.11 -12.31 -22.19
CA LEU A 62 1.31 -13.50 -22.54
C LEU A 62 1.93 -14.26 -23.71
N GLY A 63 2.14 -15.56 -23.50
CA GLY A 63 2.53 -16.56 -24.49
C GLY A 63 1.64 -17.81 -24.38
N PRO A 64 1.93 -18.87 -25.16
CA PRO A 64 1.11 -20.10 -25.17
C PRO A 64 1.04 -20.82 -23.82
N ASN A 65 2.15 -20.88 -23.09
CA ASN A 65 2.28 -21.63 -21.82
C ASN A 65 2.43 -20.72 -20.60
N THR A 66 2.01 -19.45 -20.71
CA THR A 66 2.14 -18.49 -19.61
C THR A 66 1.16 -18.84 -18.50
N HIS A 67 1.69 -18.99 -17.28
CA HIS A 67 0.85 -19.11 -16.09
C HIS A 67 0.12 -17.79 -15.84
N VAL A 68 -1.20 -17.88 -15.64
CA VAL A 68 -2.08 -16.75 -15.38
C VAL A 68 -2.81 -17.02 -14.06
N ASP A 69 -2.44 -16.26 -13.03
CA ASP A 69 -3.10 -16.31 -11.72
C ASP A 69 -3.59 -14.90 -11.35
N PHE A 70 -4.85 -14.63 -11.70
CA PHE A 70 -5.49 -13.38 -11.34
C PHE A 70 -5.65 -13.22 -9.82
N SER A 71 -5.85 -14.30 -9.05
CA SER A 71 -6.06 -14.20 -7.61
C SER A 71 -4.80 -13.72 -6.87
N ALA A 72 -3.62 -14.16 -7.30
CA ALA A 72 -2.35 -13.64 -6.80
C ALA A 72 -2.19 -12.14 -7.12
N VAL A 73 -2.43 -11.74 -8.37
CA VAL A 73 -2.38 -10.33 -8.78
C VAL A 73 -3.37 -9.48 -7.99
N ALA A 74 -4.61 -9.96 -7.86
CA ALA A 74 -5.68 -9.28 -7.13
C ALA A 74 -5.29 -9.01 -5.67
N SER A 75 -4.63 -9.99 -5.03
CA SER A 75 -4.17 -9.86 -3.64
C SER A 75 -3.14 -8.76 -3.47
N ILE A 76 -2.17 -8.67 -4.39
CA ILE A 76 -1.15 -7.62 -4.30
C ILE A 76 -1.73 -6.24 -4.70
N VAL A 77 -2.63 -6.17 -5.69
CA VAL A 77 -3.31 -4.93 -6.06
C VAL A 77 -4.21 -4.41 -4.92
N ARG A 78 -4.88 -5.30 -4.19
CA ARG A 78 -5.65 -4.94 -3.00
C ARG A 78 -4.75 -4.33 -1.92
N ASN A 79 -3.57 -4.92 -1.66
CA ASN A 79 -2.60 -4.38 -0.73
C ASN A 79 -2.06 -3.01 -1.17
N LEU A 80 -1.85 -2.81 -2.48
CA LEU A 80 -1.49 -1.51 -3.03
C LEU A 80 -2.58 -0.46 -2.73
N ALA A 81 -3.86 -0.83 -2.89
CA ALA A 81 -4.98 0.06 -2.63
C ALA A 81 -5.08 0.49 -1.16
N GLU A 82 -4.91 -0.43 -0.22
CA GLU A 82 -4.87 -0.09 1.20
C GLU A 82 -3.69 0.81 1.57
N CYS A 83 -2.51 0.47 1.04
CA CYS A 83 -1.31 1.28 1.27
C CYS A 83 -1.49 2.70 0.72
N TYR A 84 -2.17 2.85 -0.42
CA TYR A 84 -2.52 4.16 -0.98
C TYR A 84 -3.45 4.94 -0.06
N LEU A 85 -4.47 4.29 0.53
CA LEU A 85 -5.38 4.96 1.47
C LEU A 85 -4.62 5.47 2.72
N PHE A 86 -3.71 4.66 3.27
CA PHE A 86 -2.83 5.12 4.35
C PHE A 86 -1.93 6.28 3.92
N PHE A 87 -1.31 6.18 2.74
CA PHE A 87 -0.47 7.23 2.18
C PHE A 87 -1.25 8.54 2.06
N PHE A 88 -2.45 8.50 1.47
CA PHE A 88 -3.28 9.68 1.34
C PHE A 88 -3.71 10.23 2.71
N PHE A 89 -4.29 9.38 3.56
CA PHE A 89 -4.81 9.76 4.88
C PHE A 89 -3.74 10.36 5.80
N LEU A 90 -2.53 9.81 5.81
CA LEU A 90 -1.46 10.28 6.70
C LEU A 90 -0.67 11.44 6.10
N CYS A 91 -0.48 11.44 4.78
CA CYS A 91 0.56 12.24 4.16
C CYS A 91 0.04 13.31 3.20
N ILE A 92 -1.14 13.16 2.60
CA ILE A 92 -1.59 14.05 1.52
C ILE A 92 -2.79 14.87 1.95
N ASP A 93 -3.72 14.24 2.66
CA ASP A 93 -4.99 14.83 3.00
C ASP A 93 -4.83 16.12 3.82
N ASP A 94 -5.43 17.20 3.31
CA ASP A 94 -5.27 18.51 3.93
C ASP A 94 -6.28 18.69 5.07
N VAL A 95 -5.80 18.43 6.27
CA VAL A 95 -6.53 18.66 7.52
C VAL A 95 -5.73 19.55 8.46
N PRO A 96 -6.40 20.18 9.45
CA PRO A 96 -5.73 20.89 10.53
C PRO A 96 -4.61 20.06 11.19
N GLN A 97 -3.59 20.75 11.70
CA GLN A 97 -2.39 20.10 12.23
C GLN A 97 -2.69 19.16 13.42
N ASP A 98 -3.62 19.53 14.29
CA ASP A 98 -4.06 18.70 15.41
C ASP A 98 -4.64 17.35 14.94
N GLN A 99 -5.37 17.34 13.82
CA GLN A 99 -5.83 16.13 13.17
C GLN A 99 -4.69 15.35 12.53
N LYS A 100 -3.71 16.01 11.89
CA LYS A 100 -2.52 15.33 11.34
C LYS A 100 -1.77 14.59 12.45
N ASP A 101 -1.56 15.24 13.59
CA ASP A 101 -0.91 14.65 14.75
C ASP A 101 -1.73 13.50 15.35
N ALA A 102 -3.05 13.69 15.46
CA ALA A 102 -3.98 12.65 15.89
C ALA A 102 -3.88 11.39 15.03
N ARG A 103 -3.76 11.53 13.70
CA ARG A 103 -3.65 10.39 12.78
C ARG A 103 -2.39 9.57 13.00
N ILE A 104 -1.27 10.21 13.37
CA ILE A 104 -0.03 9.51 13.74
C ILE A 104 -0.22 8.74 15.05
N ILE A 105 -0.87 9.35 16.05
CA ILE A 105 -1.20 8.67 17.31
C ILE A 105 -2.06 7.43 17.05
N LEU A 106 -3.10 7.56 16.22
CA LEU A 106 -3.98 6.45 15.86
C LEU A 106 -3.26 5.36 15.07
N LEU A 107 -2.32 5.70 14.19
CA LEU A 107 -1.48 4.73 13.50
C LEU A 107 -0.66 3.90 14.49
N ASN A 108 -0.01 4.56 15.46
CA ASN A 108 0.82 3.89 16.46
C ASN A 108 -0.02 3.04 17.42
N LEU A 109 -1.20 3.51 17.83
CA LEU A 109 -2.16 2.70 18.58
C LEU A 109 -2.59 1.47 17.79
N HIS A 110 -2.81 1.62 16.47
CA HIS A 110 -3.17 0.51 15.62
C HIS A 110 -2.05 -0.54 15.50
N ASP A 111 -0.79 -0.12 15.39
CA ASP A 111 0.37 -1.03 15.41
C ASP A 111 0.48 -1.77 16.76
N ASP A 112 0.43 -1.05 17.90
CA ASP A 112 0.46 -1.66 19.24
C ASP A 112 -0.66 -2.70 19.42
N GLY A 113 -1.91 -2.33 19.13
CA GLY A 113 -3.06 -3.23 19.24
C GLY A 113 -2.98 -4.43 18.30
N SER A 114 -2.54 -4.22 17.05
CA SER A 114 -2.40 -5.29 16.06
C SER A 114 -1.32 -6.30 16.44
N ARG A 115 -0.15 -5.81 16.90
CA ARG A 115 0.92 -6.67 17.41
C ARG A 115 0.48 -7.45 18.63
N ALA A 116 -0.15 -6.77 19.59
CA ALA A 116 -0.67 -7.41 20.79
C ALA A 116 -1.58 -8.59 20.48
N LYS A 117 -2.53 -8.39 19.54
CA LYS A 117 -3.44 -9.44 19.11
C LYS A 117 -2.71 -10.57 18.39
N LEU A 118 -1.79 -10.24 17.48
CA LEU A 118 -1.02 -11.23 16.73
C LEU A 118 -0.22 -12.16 17.66
N PHE A 119 0.47 -11.60 18.64
CA PHE A 119 1.29 -12.37 19.58
C PHE A 119 0.45 -13.13 20.61
N ALA A 120 -0.73 -12.62 20.98
CA ALA A 120 -1.66 -13.35 21.83
C ALA A 120 -2.12 -14.69 21.22
N GLU A 121 -2.28 -14.77 19.88
CA GLU A 121 -2.65 -16.01 19.18
C GLU A 121 -1.56 -17.09 19.25
N LEU A 122 -0.28 -16.70 19.40
CA LEU A 122 0.82 -17.64 19.59
C LEU A 122 0.89 -18.17 21.02
N GLY A 123 -0.02 -17.75 21.90
CA GLY A 123 -0.02 -18.14 23.29
C GLY A 123 1.27 -17.70 23.99
N GLU A 124 1.90 -16.60 23.54
CA GLU A 124 2.97 -15.91 24.27
C GLU A 124 2.42 -15.46 25.62
N LYS A 125 2.42 -16.41 26.57
CA LYS A 125 2.05 -16.21 27.97
C LYS A 125 3.11 -15.40 28.71
N GLU A 126 4.30 -15.24 28.13
CA GLU A 126 5.43 -14.60 28.77
C GLU A 126 6.23 -13.83 27.72
N LEU A 127 5.75 -12.65 27.34
CA LEU A 127 6.73 -11.57 27.14
C LEU A 127 7.52 -11.51 28.45
N ASP A 128 8.84 -11.61 28.37
CA ASP A 128 9.70 -11.36 29.52
C ASP A 128 9.34 -10.00 30.15
N GLU A 129 9.66 -9.84 31.43
CA GLU A 129 9.28 -8.63 32.17
C GLU A 129 9.80 -7.35 31.51
N GLU A 130 10.96 -7.40 30.85
CA GLU A 130 11.54 -6.26 30.12
C GLU A 130 10.68 -5.87 28.92
N THR A 131 10.29 -6.83 28.09
CA THR A 131 9.45 -6.61 26.91
C THR A 131 8.06 -6.12 27.31
N ARG A 132 7.51 -6.65 28.41
CA ARG A 132 6.24 -6.18 28.99
C ARG A 132 6.35 -4.74 29.51
N ALA A 133 7.43 -4.42 30.22
CA ALA A 133 7.68 -3.08 30.73
C ALA A 133 7.84 -2.07 29.58
N LEU A 134 8.63 -2.40 28.55
CA LEU A 134 8.79 -1.58 27.35
C LEU A 134 7.44 -1.33 26.65
N ARG A 135 6.64 -2.38 26.48
CA ARG A 135 5.31 -2.23 25.89
C ARG A 135 4.39 -1.35 26.73
N ASN A 136 4.40 -1.50 28.05
CA ASN A 136 3.63 -0.64 28.95
C ASN A 136 4.07 0.84 28.89
N VAL A 137 5.37 1.10 28.73
CA VAL A 137 5.90 2.46 28.52
C VAL A 137 5.37 3.05 27.22
N VAL A 138 5.46 2.31 26.10
CA VAL A 138 4.92 2.75 24.80
C VAL A 138 3.42 3.01 24.91
N ARG A 139 2.68 2.09 25.54
CA ARG A 139 1.24 2.18 25.72
C ARG A 139 0.83 3.44 26.49
N THR A 140 1.50 3.68 27.62
CA THR A 140 1.24 4.84 28.49
C THR A 140 1.54 6.16 27.78
N ASP A 141 2.63 6.20 27.00
CA ASP A 141 2.98 7.37 26.18
C ASP A 141 1.91 7.65 25.12
N LEU A 142 1.41 6.61 24.43
CA LEU A 142 0.33 6.75 23.45
C LEU A 142 -0.98 7.25 24.08
N GLU A 143 -1.35 6.73 25.26
CA GLU A 143 -2.54 7.18 26.00
C GLU A 143 -2.41 8.63 26.46
N THR A 144 -1.22 9.03 26.90
CA THR A 144 -0.92 10.42 27.28
C THR A 144 -1.03 11.35 26.07
N LYS A 145 -0.43 10.98 24.94
CA LYS A 145 -0.52 11.74 23.68
C LYS A 145 -1.95 11.82 23.16
N PHE A 146 -2.71 10.73 23.26
CA PHE A 146 -4.12 10.69 22.89
C PHE A 146 -4.94 11.71 23.71
N ALA A 147 -4.77 11.71 25.03
CA ALA A 147 -5.49 12.62 25.94
C ALA A 147 -5.08 14.10 25.74
N ALA A 148 -3.81 14.35 25.41
CA ALA A 148 -3.29 15.70 25.17
C ALA A 148 -3.71 16.29 23.82
N ASN A 149 -4.13 15.47 22.86
CA ASN A 149 -4.54 15.94 21.53
C ASN A 149 -5.99 16.44 21.56
N THR A 150 -6.19 17.71 21.22
CA THR A 150 -7.51 18.39 21.28
C THR A 150 -8.56 17.74 20.40
N TYR A 151 -8.20 17.28 19.21
CA TYR A 151 -9.12 16.62 18.29
C TYR A 151 -9.60 15.27 18.86
N LEU A 152 -8.69 14.47 19.41
CA LEU A 152 -9.02 13.17 19.99
C LEU A 152 -9.82 13.30 21.29
N ALA A 153 -9.44 14.26 22.15
CA ALA A 153 -10.13 14.54 23.41
C ALA A 153 -11.58 15.03 23.21
N ALA A 154 -11.87 15.68 22.07
CA ALA A 154 -13.20 16.15 21.73
C ALA A 154 -14.15 15.05 21.20
N LEU A 155 -13.65 13.84 20.92
CA LEU A 155 -14.48 12.74 20.42
C LEU A 155 -15.42 12.21 21.51
N PRO A 156 -16.58 11.61 21.16
CA PRO A 156 -17.42 10.94 22.14
C PRO A 156 -16.67 9.85 22.89
N GLU A 157 -16.89 9.72 24.20
CA GLU A 157 -16.15 8.78 25.08
C GLU A 157 -16.18 7.33 24.56
N LYS A 158 -17.32 6.90 24.01
CA LYS A 158 -17.44 5.58 23.36
C LYS A 158 -16.45 5.41 22.21
N ARG A 159 -16.27 6.45 21.39
CA ARG A 159 -15.33 6.44 20.26
C ARG A 159 -13.88 6.51 20.74
N GLN A 160 -13.59 7.30 21.78
CA GLN A 160 -12.26 7.32 22.39
C GLN A 160 -11.85 5.93 22.88
N ARG A 161 -12.72 5.27 23.66
CA ARG A 161 -12.48 3.89 24.14
C ARG A 161 -12.27 2.90 23.00
N GLU A 162 -13.00 3.03 21.89
CA GLU A 162 -12.81 2.18 20.71
C GLU A 162 -11.45 2.41 20.04
N LEU A 163 -11.05 3.67 19.84
CA LEU A 163 -9.79 4.03 19.20
C LEU A 163 -8.58 3.62 20.04
N LEU A 164 -8.67 3.76 21.36
CA LEU A 164 -7.61 3.35 22.28
C LEU A 164 -7.32 1.85 22.22
N LYS A 165 -8.27 1.00 21.81
CA LYS A 165 -7.99 -0.43 21.63
C LYS A 165 -6.98 -0.72 20.52
N GLY A 166 -6.88 0.14 19.51
CA GLY A 166 -5.97 -0.08 18.39
C GLY A 166 -6.34 -1.26 17.47
N GLU A 167 -7.49 -1.89 17.65
CA GLU A 167 -7.86 -3.12 16.93
C GLU A 167 -8.33 -2.88 15.48
N LYS A 168 -8.65 -1.63 15.14
CA LYS A 168 -9.24 -1.27 13.85
C LYS A 168 -8.38 -0.24 13.12
N THR A 169 -8.48 -0.25 11.80
CA THR A 169 -7.90 0.77 10.92
C THR A 169 -8.26 2.17 11.43
N PRO A 170 -7.31 3.13 11.43
CA PRO A 170 -7.49 4.45 12.04
C PRO A 170 -8.45 5.37 11.26
N PHE A 171 -9.05 4.89 10.18
CA PHE A 171 -9.99 5.64 9.34
C PHE A 171 -11.11 4.75 8.79
N VAL A 172 -12.20 5.38 8.41
CA VAL A 172 -13.24 4.77 7.58
C VAL A 172 -12.85 4.96 6.12
N GLN A 173 -12.71 3.85 5.39
CA GLN A 173 -12.24 3.86 4.00
C GLN A 173 -13.04 4.81 3.10
N ASP A 174 -14.36 4.82 3.23
CA ASP A 174 -15.23 5.66 2.41
C ASP A 174 -15.02 7.16 2.67
N ASP A 175 -14.77 7.54 3.92
CA ASP A 175 -14.51 8.93 4.29
C ASP A 175 -13.18 9.41 3.70
N VAL A 176 -12.18 8.53 3.63
CA VAL A 176 -10.91 8.82 2.96
C VAL A 176 -11.12 8.99 1.46
N ILE A 177 -11.87 8.09 0.83
CA ILE A 177 -12.13 8.15 -0.62
C ILE A 177 -12.91 9.40 -0.99
N ASP A 178 -13.90 9.83 -0.18
CA ASP A 178 -14.66 11.06 -0.40
C ASP A 178 -13.79 12.31 -0.41
N ARG A 179 -12.59 12.25 0.18
CA ARG A 179 -11.60 13.33 0.20
C ARG A 179 -10.58 13.25 -0.94
N THR A 180 -10.66 12.22 -1.78
CA THR A 180 -9.84 12.07 -3.00
C THR A 180 -10.63 12.42 -4.25
N ASP A 181 -9.94 12.48 -5.38
CA ASP A 181 -10.50 12.55 -6.74
C ASP A 181 -10.81 11.15 -7.32
N LEU A 182 -11.02 10.12 -6.48
CA LEU A 182 -11.38 8.76 -6.91
C LEU A 182 -12.89 8.58 -6.99
N GLY A 183 -13.34 7.83 -7.99
CA GLY A 183 -14.73 7.38 -8.08
C GLY A 183 -15.06 6.40 -6.95
N LYS A 184 -15.82 6.82 -5.94
CA LYS A 184 -16.19 5.99 -4.78
C LYS A 184 -16.85 4.66 -5.16
N LYS A 185 -17.75 4.67 -6.15
CA LYS A 185 -18.43 3.46 -6.62
C LYS A 185 -17.43 2.48 -7.24
N ASP A 186 -16.54 2.98 -8.09
CA ASP A 186 -15.53 2.16 -8.78
C ASP A 186 -14.52 1.60 -7.79
N PHE A 187 -14.02 2.44 -6.85
CA PHE A 187 -13.11 1.97 -5.81
C PHE A 187 -13.77 0.88 -4.95
N ARG A 188 -15.02 1.07 -4.51
CA ARG A 188 -15.75 0.04 -3.74
C ARG A 188 -15.92 -1.25 -4.53
N PHE A 189 -16.23 -1.16 -5.82
CA PHE A 189 -16.33 -2.32 -6.70
C PHE A 189 -15.01 -3.08 -6.75
N PHE A 190 -13.92 -2.42 -7.14
CA PHE A 190 -12.61 -3.05 -7.23
C PHE A 190 -12.15 -3.60 -5.89
N TYR A 191 -12.28 -2.82 -4.82
CA TYR A 191 -11.89 -3.25 -3.47
C TYR A 191 -12.61 -4.54 -3.05
N ARG A 192 -13.93 -4.63 -3.22
CA ARG A 192 -14.71 -5.84 -2.92
C ARG A 192 -14.37 -7.01 -3.84
N PHE A 193 -14.19 -6.74 -5.12
CA PHE A 193 -13.84 -7.77 -6.11
C PHE A 193 -12.48 -8.38 -5.80
N LEU A 194 -11.45 -7.56 -5.62
CA LEU A 194 -10.10 -8.00 -5.28
C LEU A 194 -10.06 -8.71 -3.91
N SER A 195 -10.81 -8.22 -2.92
CA SER A 195 -10.88 -8.84 -1.59
C SER A 195 -11.51 -10.24 -1.62
N ASN A 196 -12.49 -10.48 -2.51
CA ASN A 196 -13.01 -11.83 -2.72
C ASN A 196 -11.92 -12.79 -3.21
N HIS A 197 -11.00 -12.33 -4.05
CA HIS A 197 -9.87 -13.15 -4.48
C HIS A 197 -8.82 -13.34 -3.38
N THR A 198 -8.55 -12.31 -2.55
CA THR A 198 -7.60 -12.40 -1.43
C THR A 198 -8.04 -13.34 -0.33
N HIS A 199 -9.33 -13.36 0.00
CA HIS A 199 -9.89 -14.19 1.07
C HIS A 199 -10.51 -15.49 0.56
N THR A 200 -10.29 -15.84 -0.71
CA THR A 200 -10.89 -17.03 -1.35
C THR A 200 -12.41 -17.08 -1.14
N GLY A 201 -13.09 -15.94 -1.31
CA GLY A 201 -14.54 -15.84 -1.26
C GLY A 201 -15.22 -16.51 -2.46
N PRO A 202 -16.54 -16.75 -2.43
CA PRO A 202 -17.25 -17.47 -3.50
C PRO A 202 -17.04 -16.87 -4.89
N VAL A 203 -16.96 -15.54 -5.01
CA VAL A 203 -16.70 -14.87 -6.30
C VAL A 203 -15.36 -15.33 -6.91
N ALA A 204 -14.38 -15.71 -6.09
CA ALA A 204 -13.08 -16.18 -6.57
C ALA A 204 -13.14 -17.58 -7.18
N PHE A 205 -14.02 -18.49 -6.73
CA PHE A 205 -13.95 -19.90 -7.14
C PHE A 205 -15.25 -20.54 -7.65
N TYR A 206 -16.44 -20.09 -7.24
CA TYR A 206 -17.70 -20.82 -7.49
C TYR A 206 -17.99 -21.11 -8.97
N ARG A 207 -17.57 -20.20 -9.85
CA ARG A 207 -17.81 -20.28 -11.30
C ARG A 207 -16.54 -20.48 -12.12
N MET A 208 -15.53 -21.13 -11.55
CA MET A 208 -14.29 -21.44 -12.28
C MET A 208 -14.57 -22.38 -13.46
N SER A 209 -15.33 -23.46 -13.23
CA SER A 209 -15.72 -24.43 -14.26
C SER A 209 -16.63 -23.81 -15.33
N GLU A 210 -17.64 -23.04 -14.91
CA GLU A 210 -18.62 -22.42 -15.81
C GLU A 210 -18.04 -21.31 -16.71
N HIS A 211 -16.96 -20.65 -16.27
CA HIS A 211 -16.39 -19.49 -16.96
C HIS A 211 -14.97 -19.72 -17.47
N GLY A 212 -14.45 -20.95 -17.36
CA GLY A 212 -13.12 -21.32 -17.88
C GLY A 212 -11.98 -20.48 -17.30
N ARG A 213 -12.09 -20.09 -16.02
CA ARG A 213 -11.15 -19.19 -15.33
C ARG A 213 -10.51 -19.86 -14.11
N GLY A 214 -9.40 -19.30 -13.62
CA GLY A 214 -8.70 -19.76 -12.43
C GLY A 214 -7.99 -21.11 -12.59
N SER A 215 -7.85 -21.60 -13.81
CA SER A 215 -7.16 -22.86 -14.10
C SER A 215 -5.63 -22.75 -14.10
N GLY A 216 -5.09 -21.53 -13.93
CA GLY A 216 -3.67 -21.25 -14.07
C GLY A 216 -3.20 -21.16 -15.52
N PHE A 217 -4.09 -21.39 -16.50
CA PHE A 217 -3.82 -21.26 -17.93
C PHE A 217 -4.40 -19.96 -18.48
N ARG A 218 -3.81 -19.48 -19.58
CA ARG A 218 -4.33 -18.32 -20.33
C ARG A 218 -5.79 -18.55 -20.71
N ASN A 219 -6.62 -17.61 -20.28
CA ASN A 219 -8.03 -17.54 -20.63
C ASN A 219 -8.47 -16.07 -20.71
N GLU A 220 -9.55 -15.81 -21.42
CA GLU A 220 -10.02 -14.45 -21.69
C GLU A 220 -10.43 -13.71 -20.40
N LYS A 221 -11.09 -14.39 -19.46
CA LYS A 221 -11.64 -13.78 -18.25
C LYS A 221 -10.56 -13.33 -17.29
N ASP A 222 -9.60 -14.18 -16.95
CA ASP A 222 -8.49 -13.81 -16.08
C ASP A 222 -7.59 -12.75 -16.75
N THR A 223 -7.41 -12.82 -18.07
CA THR A 223 -6.69 -11.79 -18.81
C THR A 223 -7.39 -10.42 -18.69
N PHE A 224 -8.72 -10.38 -18.85
CA PHE A 224 -9.52 -9.18 -18.68
C PHE A 224 -9.47 -8.66 -17.24
N TYR A 225 -9.55 -9.55 -16.24
CA TYR A 225 -9.46 -9.17 -14.84
C TYR A 225 -8.08 -8.63 -14.47
N MET A 226 -6.99 -9.24 -14.97
CA MET A 226 -5.64 -8.72 -14.79
C MET A 226 -5.47 -7.34 -15.43
N ALA A 227 -6.02 -7.12 -16.64
CA ALA A 227 -6.01 -5.81 -17.28
C ALA A 227 -6.72 -4.76 -16.41
N SER A 228 -7.93 -5.09 -15.92
CA SER A 228 -8.74 -4.19 -15.09
C SER A 228 -8.04 -3.87 -13.75
N ALA A 229 -7.39 -4.86 -13.13
CA ALA A 229 -6.64 -4.65 -11.89
C ALA A 229 -5.38 -3.80 -12.10
N LEU A 230 -4.71 -3.95 -13.25
CA LEU A 230 -3.57 -3.09 -13.63
C LEU A 230 -4.01 -1.64 -13.88
N GLU A 231 -5.14 -1.42 -14.53
CA GLU A 231 -5.71 -0.07 -14.73
C GLU A 231 -6.11 0.59 -13.40
N PHE A 232 -6.72 -0.18 -12.50
CA PHE A 232 -7.03 0.30 -11.15
C PHE A 232 -5.75 0.62 -10.36
N ALA A 233 -4.74 -0.25 -10.40
CA ALA A 233 -3.44 0.01 -9.77
C ALA A 233 -2.74 1.25 -10.37
N ALA A 234 -2.79 1.41 -11.68
CA ALA A 234 -2.24 2.57 -12.39
C ALA A 234 -2.91 3.89 -11.95
N THR A 235 -4.23 3.86 -11.73
CA THR A 235 -5.02 4.99 -11.23
C THR A 235 -4.51 5.47 -9.86
N LEU A 236 -4.18 4.54 -8.97
CA LEU A 236 -3.64 4.84 -7.64
C LEU A 236 -2.17 5.29 -7.70
N MET A 237 -1.34 4.60 -8.49
CA MET A 237 0.08 4.95 -8.66
C MET A 237 0.26 6.34 -9.26
N THR A 238 -0.57 6.73 -10.21
CA THR A 238 -0.53 8.07 -10.83
C THR A 238 -0.72 9.16 -9.78
N ARG A 239 -1.71 8.99 -8.88
CA ARG A 239 -1.98 9.93 -7.78
C ARG A 239 -0.84 9.95 -6.78
N ALA A 240 -0.39 8.77 -6.34
CA ALA A 240 0.74 8.67 -5.42
C ALA A 240 2.00 9.35 -5.95
N ILE A 241 2.33 9.18 -7.24
CA ILE A 241 3.47 9.84 -7.89
C ILE A 241 3.29 11.35 -7.89
N ARG A 242 2.10 11.85 -8.27
CA ARG A 242 1.78 13.28 -8.26
C ARG A 242 2.00 13.88 -6.87
N ASP A 243 1.38 13.27 -5.86
CA ASP A 243 1.35 13.81 -4.51
C ASP A 243 2.73 13.70 -3.84
N MET A 244 3.45 12.59 -4.04
CA MET A 244 4.83 12.44 -3.59
C MET A 244 5.78 13.44 -4.26
N SER A 245 5.59 13.74 -5.55
CA SER A 245 6.38 14.77 -6.25
C SER A 245 6.12 16.17 -5.68
N GLY A 246 4.89 16.44 -5.25
CA GLY A 246 4.53 17.68 -4.56
C GLY A 246 5.20 17.82 -3.19
N LEU A 247 5.27 16.73 -2.42
CA LEU A 247 5.96 16.71 -1.12
C LEU A 247 7.48 16.78 -1.24
N PHE A 248 8.06 16.24 -2.31
CA PHE A 248 9.51 16.22 -2.53
C PHE A 248 9.90 16.89 -3.86
N PRO A 249 9.84 18.23 -3.95
CA PRO A 249 10.25 18.95 -5.14
C PRO A 249 11.69 18.60 -5.56
N GLY A 250 11.89 18.43 -6.87
CA GLY A 250 13.20 18.07 -7.43
C GLY A 250 13.60 16.59 -7.28
N ALA A 251 12.77 15.75 -6.65
CA ALA A 251 13.12 14.35 -6.42
C ALA A 251 13.24 13.57 -7.74
N VAL A 252 12.39 13.84 -8.73
CA VAL A 252 12.49 13.19 -10.04
C VAL A 252 13.84 13.47 -10.70
N GLU A 253 14.30 14.72 -10.67
CA GLU A 253 15.59 15.14 -11.24
C GLU A 253 16.76 14.49 -10.51
N ARG A 254 16.72 14.46 -9.17
CA ARG A 254 17.72 13.77 -8.35
C ARG A 254 17.77 12.28 -8.66
N GLY A 255 16.62 11.61 -8.71
CA GLY A 255 16.53 10.19 -9.01
C GLY A 255 17.06 9.83 -10.40
N ARG A 256 16.76 10.64 -11.43
CA ARG A 256 17.32 10.47 -12.78
C ARG A 256 18.84 10.59 -12.79
N LYS A 257 19.40 11.58 -12.09
CA LYS A 257 20.85 11.76 -11.94
C LYS A 257 21.47 10.55 -11.26
N MET A 258 20.93 10.09 -10.13
CA MET A 258 21.42 8.92 -9.39
C MET A 258 21.42 7.66 -10.26
N ARG A 259 20.31 7.37 -10.94
CA ARG A 259 20.21 6.21 -11.84
C ARG A 259 21.23 6.28 -12.97
N SER A 260 21.44 7.46 -13.56
CA SER A 260 22.45 7.64 -14.61
C SER A 260 23.88 7.41 -14.09
N THR A 261 24.18 7.82 -12.86
CA THR A 261 25.50 7.59 -12.24
C THR A 261 25.72 6.12 -11.89
N GLU A 262 24.69 5.39 -11.48
CA GLU A 262 24.81 3.95 -11.22
C GLU A 262 25.03 3.15 -12.49
N ILE A 263 24.31 3.45 -13.57
CA ILE A 263 24.51 2.81 -14.89
C ILE A 263 25.94 3.04 -15.41
N ARG A 264 26.55 4.19 -15.07
CA ARG A 264 27.93 4.54 -15.46
C ARG A 264 29.01 3.91 -14.58
N LYS A 265 28.67 3.29 -13.43
CA LYS A 265 29.67 2.59 -12.62
C LYS A 265 30.13 1.34 -13.38
N PRO A 266 31.45 1.12 -13.58
CA PRO A 266 31.93 -0.11 -14.19
C PRO A 266 31.46 -1.29 -13.35
N ALA A 267 30.94 -2.34 -14.00
CA ALA A 267 30.55 -3.56 -13.32
C ALA A 267 31.73 -4.04 -12.47
N LYS A 268 31.54 -4.15 -11.15
CA LYS A 268 32.58 -4.70 -10.27
C LYS A 268 32.91 -6.09 -10.82
N ALA A 269 34.13 -6.26 -11.33
CA ALA A 269 34.62 -7.54 -11.78
C ALA A 269 34.52 -8.49 -10.57
N ASN A 270 33.64 -9.49 -10.66
CA ASN A 270 33.54 -10.53 -9.66
C ASN A 270 34.87 -11.28 -9.64
N VAL A 271 35.72 -10.94 -8.67
CA VAL A 271 36.89 -11.74 -8.32
C VAL A 271 36.35 -13.06 -7.78
N ARG A 272 36.25 -14.07 -8.66
CA ARG A 272 36.09 -15.46 -8.25
C ARG A 272 37.33 -15.85 -7.47
N GLN A 273 37.28 -15.77 -6.15
CA GLN A 273 38.22 -16.48 -5.30
C GLN A 273 37.92 -17.98 -5.45
N ARG A 274 38.96 -18.71 -5.86
CA ARG A 274 38.98 -20.16 -6.05
C ARG A 274 39.04 -20.88 -4.71
#